data_AF-A0A7K1BEI1-F1
#
_entry.id   AF-A0A7K1BEI1-F1
#
_cell.length_a   1.000
_cell.length_b   1.000
_cell.length_c   1.000
_cell.angle_alpha   90.00
_cell.angle_beta   90.00
_cell.angle_gamma   90.00
#
_symmetry.space_group_name_H-M   'P 1'
#
loop_
_entity.id
_entity.type
_entity.pdbx_description
1 polymer ?
#
loop_
_entity_poly.entity_id
_entity_poly.type
_entity_poly.pdbx_seq_one_letter_code
_entity_poly.pdbx_strand_id
1 'polypeptide(L)'
;MAEHTRVDEFLTSLLEICTPLDSFDMPLLDAHGATLAEDIYAGDRLVMKAGSRIRSTQIGLAASIGLDHLPTRPHPRVVVMSAGPDLVEPGKDLKGTEEFETNSWMLTTAVREVGAVAYRVHSIPDDEAQLQNLIEDQLVRADLIIISGERHDDSFDLISRTLSNMGEITTVDMAIEMSGRHNFGLIGPDKTPVVTLPGDPIASYISFELFVRPMIRTMLGASTIHRPSIKAKLEKAIASTEGVRSYIRGVLSEDGSSVVPLANQEELSTLSDATAFIAVGEKDTQLKAGDKVTVVVLERRYI
;
A
#
# COMPACT_ATOMS: atom_id res chain seq x y z
N MET A 1 -6.72 26.96 10.81
CA MET A 1 -7.03 25.53 10.67
C MET A 1 -5.99 25.00 9.70
N ALA A 2 -5.17 24.02 10.11
CA ALA A 2 -4.25 23.40 9.15
C ALA A 2 -5.09 22.77 8.03
N GLU A 3 -4.74 23.04 6.79
CA GLU A 3 -5.43 22.53 5.62
C GLU A 3 -5.05 21.07 5.45
N HIS A 4 -5.91 20.15 5.93
CA HIS A 4 -5.67 18.73 5.80
C HIS A 4 -5.86 18.30 4.34
N THR A 5 -4.91 17.53 3.81
CA THR A 5 -4.97 17.03 2.43
C THR A 5 -6.01 15.90 2.34
N ARG A 6 -6.87 15.97 1.32
CA ARG A 6 -7.90 14.94 1.09
C ARG A 6 -7.29 13.67 0.54
N VAL A 7 -7.87 12.52 0.90
CA VAL A 7 -7.39 11.20 0.47
C VAL A 7 -7.27 11.08 -1.05
N ASP A 8 -8.27 11.54 -1.80
CA ASP A 8 -8.29 11.39 -3.26
C ASP A 8 -7.27 12.32 -3.93
N GLU A 9 -7.01 13.49 -3.34
CA GLU A 9 -6.01 14.45 -3.82
C GLU A 9 -4.60 13.91 -3.62
N PHE A 10 -4.29 13.44 -2.41
CA PHE A 10 -2.99 12.84 -2.11
C PHE A 10 -2.69 11.63 -3.00
N LEU A 11 -3.68 10.74 -3.16
CA LEU A 11 -3.55 9.60 -4.07
C LEU A 11 -3.28 10.05 -5.50
N THR A 12 -3.93 11.11 -5.98
CA THR A 12 -3.69 11.64 -7.33
C THR A 12 -2.23 12.08 -7.48
N SER A 13 -1.71 12.86 -6.53
CA SER A 13 -0.31 13.30 -6.52
C SER A 13 0.69 12.14 -6.48
N LEU A 14 0.38 11.07 -5.73
CA LEU A 14 1.20 9.86 -5.69
C LEU A 14 1.21 9.10 -7.03
N LEU A 15 0.08 9.08 -7.73
CA LEU A 15 -0.01 8.42 -9.03
C LEU A 15 0.69 9.22 -10.13
N GLU A 16 0.80 10.54 -10.01
CA GLU A 16 1.57 11.38 -10.94
C GLU A 16 3.07 11.10 -10.91
N ILE A 17 3.60 10.69 -9.76
CA ILE A 17 5.01 10.30 -9.60
C ILE A 17 5.27 8.81 -9.90
N CYS A 18 4.24 8.06 -10.34
CA CYS A 18 4.35 6.65 -10.68
C CYS A 18 4.09 6.43 -12.17
N THR A 19 4.93 5.64 -12.82
CA THR A 19 4.68 5.20 -14.20
C THR A 19 4.75 3.68 -14.31
N PRO A 20 3.98 3.06 -15.24
CA PRO A 20 4.15 1.65 -15.54
C PRO A 20 5.59 1.35 -15.96
N LEU A 21 6.19 0.29 -15.40
CA LEU A 21 7.54 -0.12 -15.76
C LEU A 21 7.61 -0.56 -17.23
N ASP A 22 8.76 -0.34 -17.86
CA ASP A 22 9.01 -0.71 -19.25
C ASP A 22 8.73 -2.19 -19.50
N SER A 23 8.10 -2.47 -20.64
CA SER A 23 7.72 -3.82 -21.01
C SER A 23 8.86 -4.60 -21.65
N PHE A 24 8.82 -5.92 -21.51
CA PHE A 24 9.74 -6.84 -22.16
C PHE A 24 9.05 -8.19 -22.43
N ASP A 25 9.56 -8.93 -23.41
CA ASP A 25 9.04 -10.24 -23.75
C ASP A 25 9.57 -11.31 -22.79
N MET A 26 8.66 -12.09 -22.22
CA MET A 26 8.97 -13.23 -21.36
C MET A 26 8.51 -14.54 -22.01
N PRO A 27 9.30 -15.62 -21.93
CA PRO A 27 8.83 -16.96 -22.28
C PRO A 27 7.55 -17.31 -21.53
N LEU A 28 6.66 -18.10 -22.13
CA LEU A 28 5.34 -18.40 -21.56
C LEU A 28 5.37 -18.86 -20.08
N LEU A 29 6.31 -19.72 -19.70
CA LEU A 29 6.39 -20.21 -18.32
C LEU A 29 6.79 -19.11 -17.34
N ASP A 30 7.72 -18.24 -17.74
CA ASP A 30 8.23 -17.15 -16.90
C ASP A 30 7.23 -15.98 -16.85
N ALA A 31 6.39 -15.82 -17.87
CA ALA A 31 5.32 -14.83 -17.90
C ALA A 31 4.19 -15.13 -16.90
N HIS A 32 4.12 -16.34 -16.33
CA HIS A 32 3.08 -16.71 -15.38
C HIS A 32 3.14 -15.84 -14.12
N GLY A 33 2.06 -15.11 -13.85
CA GLY A 33 1.95 -14.22 -12.69
C GLY A 33 2.40 -12.78 -12.94
N ALA A 34 3.07 -12.49 -14.06
CA ALA A 34 3.37 -11.14 -14.53
C ALA A 34 2.10 -10.40 -15.02
N THR A 35 2.24 -9.12 -15.35
CA THR A 35 1.17 -8.33 -15.97
C THR A 35 1.42 -8.22 -17.47
N LEU A 36 0.38 -8.46 -18.27
CA LEU A 36 0.43 -8.30 -19.72
C LEU A 36 0.57 -6.82 -20.09
N ALA A 37 1.58 -6.48 -20.89
CA ALA A 37 1.88 -5.10 -21.25
C ALA A 37 0.97 -4.53 -22.35
N GLU A 38 0.56 -5.40 -23.29
CA GLU A 38 -0.14 -5.03 -24.52
C GLU A 38 -1.32 -5.97 -24.80
N ASP A 39 -2.25 -5.53 -25.66
CA ASP A 39 -3.37 -6.36 -26.09
C ASP A 39 -2.89 -7.45 -27.06
N ILE A 40 -3.36 -8.69 -26.87
CA ILE A 40 -3.06 -9.82 -27.77
C ILE A 40 -4.30 -10.17 -28.57
N TYR A 41 -4.12 -10.26 -29.88
CA TYR A 41 -5.17 -10.59 -30.85
C TYR A 41 -4.92 -11.95 -31.51
N ALA A 42 -6.00 -12.68 -31.79
CA ALA A 42 -5.98 -13.85 -32.66
C ALA A 42 -6.82 -13.54 -33.90
N GLY A 43 -6.14 -13.23 -35.01
CA GLY A 43 -6.78 -12.53 -36.13
C GLY A 43 -7.29 -11.16 -35.67
N ASP A 44 -8.56 -10.86 -35.91
CA ASP A 44 -9.17 -9.57 -35.51
C ASP A 44 -9.73 -9.59 -34.08
N ARG A 45 -9.73 -10.74 -33.39
CA ARG A 45 -10.34 -10.87 -32.07
C ARG A 45 -9.32 -10.57 -30.98
N LEU A 46 -9.63 -9.61 -30.11
CA LEU A 46 -8.94 -9.42 -28.84
C LEU A 46 -9.13 -10.66 -27.96
N VAL A 47 -8.05 -11.36 -27.63
CA VAL A 47 -8.08 -12.59 -26.82
C VAL A 47 -7.46 -12.39 -25.43
N MET A 48 -6.52 -11.46 -25.28
CA MET A 48 -5.97 -11.08 -23.97
C MET A 48 -5.85 -9.56 -23.89
N LYS A 49 -6.33 -8.98 -22.79
CA LYS A 49 -6.34 -7.52 -22.60
C LYS A 49 -5.11 -7.07 -21.80
N ALA A 50 -4.47 -5.99 -22.23
CA ALA A 50 -3.39 -5.32 -21.51
C ALA A 50 -3.78 -4.99 -20.06
N GLY A 51 -2.80 -5.03 -19.16
CA GLY A 51 -3.01 -4.78 -17.74
C GLY A 51 -3.76 -5.90 -16.99
N SER A 52 -3.94 -7.05 -17.64
CA SER A 52 -4.43 -8.28 -16.99
C SER A 52 -3.26 -9.06 -16.40
N ARG A 53 -3.49 -9.70 -15.24
CA ARG A 53 -2.49 -10.59 -14.65
C ARG A 53 -2.54 -11.93 -15.37
N ILE A 54 -1.37 -12.40 -15.80
CA ILE A 54 -1.25 -13.63 -16.58
C ILE A 54 -1.44 -14.83 -15.64
N ARG A 55 -2.37 -15.73 -15.99
CA ARG A 55 -2.66 -16.99 -15.29
C ARG A 55 -2.51 -18.18 -16.24
N SER A 56 -2.64 -19.39 -15.70
CA SER A 56 -2.59 -20.64 -16.48
C SER A 56 -3.49 -20.65 -17.71
N THR A 57 -4.68 -20.06 -17.64
CA THR A 57 -5.60 -19.98 -18.79
C THR A 57 -5.11 -19.04 -19.88
N GLN A 58 -4.48 -17.90 -19.54
CA GLN A 58 -3.83 -17.02 -20.51
C GLN A 58 -2.59 -17.68 -21.12
N ILE A 59 -1.80 -18.42 -20.33
CA ILE A 59 -0.66 -19.18 -20.84
C ILE A 59 -1.11 -20.24 -21.84
N GLY A 60 -2.14 -21.02 -21.51
CA GLY A 60 -2.71 -22.02 -22.42
C GLY A 60 -3.29 -21.40 -23.70
N LEU A 61 -3.95 -20.24 -23.57
CA LEU A 61 -4.46 -19.49 -24.72
C LEU A 61 -3.31 -19.02 -25.63
N ALA A 62 -2.27 -18.39 -25.08
CA ALA A 62 -1.10 -17.93 -25.82
C ALA A 62 -0.43 -19.10 -26.58
N ALA A 63 -0.21 -20.23 -25.89
CA ALA A 63 0.31 -21.44 -26.52
C ALA A 63 -0.59 -21.97 -27.65
N SER A 64 -1.91 -21.95 -27.47
CA SER A 64 -2.87 -22.46 -28.45
C SER A 64 -2.92 -21.65 -29.75
N ILE A 65 -2.50 -20.38 -29.71
CA ILE A 65 -2.41 -19.49 -30.88
C ILE A 65 -0.97 -19.36 -31.42
N GLY A 66 -0.05 -20.18 -30.90
CA GLY A 66 1.33 -20.30 -31.41
C GLY A 66 2.33 -19.27 -30.85
N LEU A 67 2.01 -18.58 -29.76
CA LEU A 67 2.95 -17.71 -29.07
C LEU A 67 3.83 -18.53 -28.12
N ASP A 68 5.14 -18.26 -28.10
CA ASP A 68 6.09 -18.80 -27.13
C ASP A 68 6.57 -17.75 -26.11
N HIS A 69 6.25 -16.47 -26.36
CA HIS A 69 6.51 -15.34 -25.48
C HIS A 69 5.26 -14.47 -25.33
N LEU A 70 5.22 -13.69 -24.25
CA LEU A 70 4.22 -12.65 -24.04
C LEU A 70 4.91 -11.32 -23.69
N PRO A 71 4.37 -10.18 -24.16
CA PRO A 71 4.83 -8.87 -23.73
C PRO A 71 4.35 -8.63 -22.30
N THR A 72 5.29 -8.49 -21.37
CA THR A 72 5.00 -8.40 -19.93
C THR A 72 5.61 -7.15 -19.31
N ARG A 73 5.17 -6.83 -18.10
CA ARG A 73 5.80 -5.83 -17.23
C ARG A 73 6.49 -6.52 -16.05
N PRO A 74 7.69 -6.04 -15.64
CA PRO A 74 8.39 -6.58 -14.49
C PRO A 74 7.62 -6.30 -13.20
N HIS A 75 7.84 -7.13 -12.19
CA HIS A 75 7.35 -6.85 -10.84
C HIS A 75 8.18 -5.71 -10.23
N PRO A 76 7.55 -4.61 -9.76
CA PRO A 76 8.28 -3.50 -9.15
C PRO A 76 9.10 -3.96 -7.94
N ARG A 77 10.32 -3.47 -7.84
CA ARG A 77 11.20 -3.69 -6.69
C ARG A 77 10.93 -2.61 -5.67
N VAL A 78 10.39 -3.01 -4.52
CA VAL A 78 10.01 -2.08 -3.46
C VAL A 78 10.89 -2.32 -2.25
N VAL A 79 11.56 -1.26 -1.81
CA VAL A 79 12.35 -1.29 -0.58
C VAL A 79 11.49 -0.77 0.57
N VAL A 80 11.48 -1.50 1.68
CA VAL A 80 10.72 -1.15 2.88
C VAL A 80 11.68 -1.05 4.06
N MET A 81 11.60 0.08 4.76
CA MET A 81 12.37 0.37 5.95
C MET A 81 11.52 1.07 7.00
N SER A 82 11.94 0.98 8.26
CA SER A 82 11.39 1.74 9.37
C SER A 82 12.52 2.53 10.02
N ALA A 83 12.20 3.68 10.62
CA ALA A 83 13.13 4.43 11.44
C ALA A 83 12.45 4.81 12.77
N GLY A 84 13.17 4.60 13.86
CA GLY A 84 12.70 4.77 15.23
C GLY A 84 13.71 4.19 16.22
N PRO A 85 14.35 4.99 17.08
CA PRO A 85 15.43 4.52 17.97
C PRO A 85 14.96 3.53 19.05
N ASP A 86 13.65 3.43 19.26
CA ASP A 86 12.95 2.53 20.18
C ASP A 86 12.60 1.17 19.56
N LEU A 87 12.83 0.99 18.25
CA LEU A 87 12.41 -0.21 17.53
C LEU A 87 13.40 -1.37 17.75
N VAL A 88 12.84 -2.54 18.06
CA VAL A 88 13.58 -3.77 18.33
C VAL A 88 13.05 -4.90 17.49
N GLU A 89 13.95 -5.72 16.96
CA GLU A 89 13.57 -6.80 16.08
C GLU A 89 12.88 -7.96 16.82
N PRO A 90 11.76 -8.50 16.28
CA PRO A 90 11.04 -9.61 16.88
C PRO A 90 11.95 -10.81 17.22
N GLY A 91 11.75 -11.37 18.41
CA GLY A 91 12.56 -12.47 18.96
C GLY A 91 13.71 -12.02 19.87
N LYS A 92 13.93 -10.72 20.02
CA LYS A 92 14.77 -10.13 21.08
C LYS A 92 13.91 -9.71 22.28
N ASP A 93 14.55 -9.52 23.43
CA ASP A 93 13.89 -8.97 24.61
C ASP A 93 13.76 -7.45 24.48
N LEU A 94 12.58 -6.91 24.86
CA LEU A 94 12.34 -5.47 24.97
C LEU A 94 12.84 -4.94 26.30
N LYS A 95 13.29 -3.69 26.31
CA LYS A 95 13.73 -2.94 27.49
C LYS A 95 13.10 -1.56 27.53
N GLY A 96 12.66 -1.14 28.72
CA GLY A 96 12.19 0.23 28.92
C GLY A 96 10.96 0.55 28.08
N THR A 97 11.12 1.46 27.12
CA THR A 97 10.09 1.94 26.19
C THR A 97 10.27 1.39 24.78
N GLU A 98 11.13 0.39 24.60
CA GLU A 98 11.32 -0.25 23.30
C GLU A 98 10.06 -0.98 22.84
N GLU A 99 9.82 -0.96 21.52
CA GLU A 99 8.72 -1.65 20.87
C GLU A 99 9.21 -2.57 19.76
N PHE A 100 8.41 -3.58 19.39
CA PHE A 100 8.80 -4.45 18.29
C PHE A 100 8.62 -3.78 16.94
N GLU A 101 9.67 -3.83 16.12
CA GLU A 101 9.64 -3.45 14.72
C GLU A 101 8.61 -4.31 13.98
N THR A 102 7.43 -3.73 13.75
CA THR A 102 6.26 -4.41 13.19
C THR A 102 5.98 -3.98 11.75
N ASN A 103 6.18 -2.70 11.43
CA ASN A 103 5.74 -2.11 10.18
C ASN A 103 6.51 -2.61 8.97
N SER A 104 7.84 -2.66 9.04
CA SER A 104 8.66 -3.18 7.95
C SER A 104 8.31 -4.63 7.63
N TRP A 105 8.01 -5.46 8.63
CA TRP A 105 7.57 -6.84 8.43
C TRP A 105 6.22 -6.88 7.70
N MET A 106 5.23 -6.19 8.24
CA MET A 106 3.87 -6.14 7.69
C MET A 106 3.81 -5.51 6.30
N LEU A 107 4.47 -4.38 6.09
CA LEU A 107 4.47 -3.66 4.81
C LEU A 107 5.24 -4.45 3.75
N THR A 108 6.38 -5.07 4.10
CA THR A 108 7.12 -5.92 3.15
C THR A 108 6.27 -7.08 2.65
N THR A 109 5.52 -7.76 3.54
CA THR A 109 4.64 -8.85 3.12
C THR A 109 3.43 -8.34 2.34
N ALA A 110 2.84 -7.20 2.74
CA ALA A 110 1.75 -6.58 2.00
C ALA A 110 2.16 -6.17 0.56
N VAL A 111 3.38 -5.64 0.37
CA VAL A 111 3.95 -5.39 -0.98
C VAL A 111 3.98 -6.67 -1.82
N ARG A 112 4.40 -7.79 -1.24
CA ARG A 112 4.45 -9.10 -1.93
C ARG A 112 3.07 -9.59 -2.31
N GLU A 113 2.08 -9.41 -1.44
CA GLU A 113 0.67 -9.76 -1.71
C GLU A 113 0.12 -8.99 -2.92
N VAL A 114 0.50 -7.72 -3.08
CA VAL A 114 0.11 -6.91 -4.25
C VAL A 114 0.75 -7.42 -5.55
N GLY A 115 1.91 -8.08 -5.45
CA GLY A 115 2.65 -8.68 -6.55
C GLY A 115 3.97 -8.00 -6.89
N ALA A 116 4.52 -7.18 -5.99
CA ALA A 116 5.85 -6.60 -6.14
C ALA A 116 6.95 -7.46 -5.49
N VAL A 117 8.20 -7.26 -5.90
CA VAL A 117 9.38 -7.83 -5.24
C VAL A 117 9.73 -6.92 -4.06
N ALA A 118 9.55 -7.42 -2.83
CA ALA A 118 9.78 -6.62 -1.62
C ALA A 118 11.14 -6.95 -0.96
N TYR A 119 11.93 -5.91 -0.72
CA TYR A 119 13.17 -5.94 0.04
C TYR A 119 12.98 -5.24 1.38
N ARG A 120 13.02 -6.02 2.47
CA ARG A 120 13.04 -5.46 3.82
C ARG A 120 14.46 -5.07 4.19
N VAL A 121 14.64 -3.86 4.68
CA VAL A 121 15.91 -3.36 5.20
C VAL A 121 15.84 -3.38 6.71
N HIS A 122 16.72 -4.17 7.32
CA HIS A 122 16.76 -4.46 8.76
C HIS A 122 17.49 -3.38 9.59
N SER A 123 17.95 -2.30 8.96
CA SER A 123 18.71 -1.26 9.65
C SER A 123 17.75 -0.19 10.13
N ILE A 124 17.75 0.07 11.43
CA ILE A 124 17.07 1.18 12.08
C ILE A 124 18.12 2.28 12.26
N PRO A 125 18.07 3.37 11.48
CA PRO A 125 19.08 4.42 11.58
C PRO A 125 18.82 5.32 12.78
N ASP A 126 19.88 5.63 13.53
CA ASP A 126 19.81 6.49 14.71
C ASP A 126 19.94 7.99 14.38
N ASP A 127 20.50 8.31 13.20
CA ASP A 127 20.77 9.68 12.78
C ASP A 127 20.58 9.89 11.26
N GLU A 128 20.62 11.17 10.86
CA GLU A 128 20.34 11.61 9.50
C GLU A 128 21.35 11.09 8.49
N ALA A 129 22.63 11.00 8.87
CA ALA A 129 23.69 10.51 7.99
C ALA A 129 23.58 9.00 7.78
N GLN A 130 23.24 8.25 8.83
CA GLN A 130 22.97 6.82 8.74
C GLN A 130 21.75 6.54 7.86
N LEU A 131 20.66 7.28 8.04
CA LEU A 131 19.47 7.13 7.20
C LEU A 131 19.76 7.49 5.73
N GLN A 132 20.50 8.57 5.47
CA GLN A 132 20.87 8.97 4.12
C GLN A 132 21.70 7.88 3.42
N ASN A 133 22.79 7.43 4.05
CA ASN A 133 23.64 6.37 3.50
C ASN A 133 22.85 5.10 3.23
N LEU A 134 21.95 4.73 4.17
CA LEU A 134 21.10 3.58 4.02
C LEU A 134 20.20 3.72 2.79
N ILE A 135 19.50 4.86 2.62
CA ILE A 135 18.64 5.08 1.46
C ILE A 135 19.45 5.05 0.16
N GLU A 136 20.62 5.71 0.12
CA GLU A 136 21.50 5.73 -1.06
C GLU A 136 21.91 4.31 -1.49
N ASP A 137 22.29 3.45 -0.54
CA ASP A 137 22.64 2.05 -0.79
C ASP A 137 21.48 1.22 -1.37
N GLN A 138 20.23 1.67 -1.14
CA GLN A 138 19.03 0.99 -1.62
C GLN A 138 18.55 1.45 -3.00
N LEU A 139 18.90 2.67 -3.43
CA LEU A 139 18.36 3.29 -4.65
C LEU A 139 18.59 2.42 -5.90
N VAL A 140 19.76 1.81 -6.02
CA VAL A 140 20.14 0.96 -7.18
C VAL A 140 19.19 -0.22 -7.44
N ARG A 141 18.42 -0.61 -6.42
CA ARG A 141 17.48 -1.75 -6.49
C ARG A 141 16.03 -1.37 -6.22
N ALA A 142 15.71 -0.08 -6.14
CA ALA A 142 14.37 0.39 -5.77
C ALA A 142 13.68 1.07 -6.95
N ASP A 143 12.50 0.57 -7.31
CA ASP A 143 11.54 1.27 -8.14
C ASP A 143 10.55 2.07 -7.27
N LEU A 144 10.47 1.77 -5.96
CA LEU A 144 9.73 2.49 -4.93
C LEU A 144 10.39 2.28 -3.56
N ILE A 145 10.45 3.33 -2.75
CA ILE A 145 10.90 3.25 -1.34
C ILE A 145 9.73 3.59 -0.42
N ILE A 146 9.52 2.74 0.59
CA ILE A 146 8.55 2.96 1.66
C ILE A 146 9.32 3.08 2.97
N ILE A 147 9.10 4.19 3.67
CA ILE A 147 9.68 4.43 5.00
C ILE A 147 8.53 4.56 6.00
N SER A 148 8.58 3.85 7.11
CA SER A 148 7.64 4.05 8.22
C SER A 148 8.35 4.79 9.37
N GLY A 149 7.69 5.77 9.97
CA GLY A 149 8.25 6.50 11.11
C GLY A 149 7.19 7.07 12.05
N GLU A 150 7.47 6.99 13.35
CA GLU A 150 6.68 7.52 14.46
C GLU A 150 6.44 9.03 14.34
N ARG A 151 5.23 9.47 14.72
CA ARG A 151 4.85 10.90 14.74
C ARG A 151 5.23 11.56 16.07
N HIS A 152 5.25 10.78 17.15
CA HIS A 152 5.34 11.29 18.53
C HIS A 152 6.78 11.39 19.05
N ASP A 153 7.74 10.92 18.26
CA ASP A 153 9.16 11.14 18.44
C ASP A 153 9.74 12.03 17.31
N ASP A 154 11.07 12.18 17.29
CA ASP A 154 11.76 12.97 16.27
C ASP A 154 11.99 12.19 14.95
N SER A 155 11.49 10.94 14.81
CA SER A 155 11.80 10.07 13.67
C SER A 155 11.15 10.55 12.38
N PHE A 156 9.89 10.98 12.39
CA PHE A 156 9.28 11.56 11.18
C PHE A 156 10.00 12.84 10.72
N ASP A 157 10.44 13.68 11.65
CA ASP A 157 11.18 14.90 11.33
C ASP A 157 12.58 14.57 10.80
N LEU A 158 13.23 13.54 11.35
CA LEU A 158 14.49 13.00 10.82
C LEU A 158 14.33 12.54 9.37
N ILE A 159 13.35 11.67 9.10
CA ILE A 159 13.06 11.16 7.76
C ILE A 159 12.79 12.32 6.80
N SER A 160 11.97 13.29 7.21
CA SER A 160 11.58 14.43 6.37
C SER A 160 12.80 15.28 5.98
N ARG A 161 13.71 15.58 6.94
CA ARG A 161 14.95 16.31 6.66
C ARG A 161 15.87 15.53 5.74
N THR A 162 16.10 14.25 6.03
CA THR A 162 16.95 13.38 5.20
C THR A 162 16.44 13.32 3.76
N LEU A 163 15.15 13.04 3.55
CA LEU A 163 14.58 12.95 2.21
C LEU A 163 14.62 14.29 1.47
N SER A 164 14.40 15.41 2.17
CA SER A 164 14.47 16.76 1.56
C SER A 164 15.88 17.11 1.06
N ASN A 165 16.91 16.53 1.65
CA ASN A 165 18.30 16.68 1.18
C ASN A 165 18.62 15.80 -0.03
N MET A 166 17.80 14.77 -0.29
CA MET A 166 18.01 13.78 -1.35
C MET A 166 17.16 14.02 -2.60
N GLY A 167 16.16 14.90 -2.54
CA GLY A 167 15.28 15.17 -3.67
C GLY A 167 14.10 16.10 -3.37
N GLU A 168 13.09 16.04 -4.23
CA GLU A 168 11.89 16.89 -4.15
C GLU A 168 10.85 16.17 -3.29
N ILE A 169 10.60 16.68 -2.08
CA ILE A 169 9.70 16.07 -1.09
C ILE A 169 8.60 17.04 -0.70
N THR A 170 7.39 16.52 -0.60
CA THR A 170 6.23 17.22 -0.04
C THR A 170 5.74 16.48 1.20
N THR A 171 5.54 17.22 2.28
CA THR A 171 4.92 16.74 3.53
C THR A 171 3.48 17.17 3.59
N VAL A 172 2.58 16.26 3.95
CA VAL A 172 1.14 16.53 4.11
C VAL A 172 0.62 16.01 5.44
N ASP A 173 -0.35 16.71 6.01
CA ASP A 173 -1.20 16.19 7.09
C ASP A 173 -2.50 15.66 6.48
N MET A 174 -2.77 14.36 6.67
CA MET A 174 -3.89 13.70 5.99
C MET A 174 -5.21 13.91 6.71
N ALA A 175 -6.29 14.14 5.94
CA ALA A 175 -7.68 14.12 6.43
C ALA A 175 -8.18 12.69 6.65
N ILE A 176 -7.40 11.87 7.36
CA ILE A 176 -7.73 10.50 7.76
C ILE A 176 -7.56 10.40 9.27
N GLU A 177 -8.55 9.82 9.94
CA GLU A 177 -8.54 9.62 11.37
C GLU A 177 -7.30 8.82 11.79
N MET A 178 -6.53 9.37 12.75
CA MET A 178 -5.30 8.77 13.32
C MET A 178 -4.18 8.47 12.30
N SER A 179 -4.25 9.02 11.09
CA SER A 179 -3.25 8.82 10.05
C SER A 179 -1.98 9.64 10.30
N GLY A 180 -2.08 10.89 10.75
CA GLY A 180 -0.91 11.76 10.91
C GLY A 180 -0.31 12.22 9.57
N ARG A 181 1.01 12.45 9.57
CA ARG A 181 1.75 13.04 8.44
C ARG A 181 2.24 11.98 7.46
N HIS A 182 2.36 12.38 6.20
CA HIS A 182 2.97 11.60 5.13
C HIS A 182 3.97 12.46 4.38
N ASN A 183 5.04 11.84 3.90
CA ASN A 183 5.90 12.45 2.90
C ASN A 183 5.75 11.71 1.59
N PHE A 184 5.90 12.41 0.47
CA PHE A 184 6.06 11.79 -0.83
C PHE A 184 6.92 12.63 -1.75
N GLY A 185 7.50 11.99 -2.76
CA GLY A 185 8.27 12.69 -3.76
C GLY A 185 9.24 11.79 -4.51
N LEU A 186 10.25 12.40 -5.10
CA LEU A 186 11.24 11.75 -5.95
C LEU A 186 12.64 12.04 -5.41
N ILE A 187 13.46 11.01 -5.22
CA ILE A 187 14.81 11.11 -4.66
C ILE A 187 15.87 10.46 -5.55
N GLY A 188 17.11 10.92 -5.41
CA GLY A 188 18.25 10.36 -6.11
C GLY A 188 18.28 10.67 -7.62
N PRO A 189 19.33 10.18 -8.33
CA PRO A 189 19.55 10.50 -9.73
C PRO A 189 18.47 9.96 -10.67
N ASP A 190 17.93 8.77 -10.36
CA ASP A 190 16.91 8.09 -11.17
C ASP A 190 15.49 8.58 -10.85
N LYS A 191 15.35 9.58 -9.97
CA LYS A 191 14.06 10.07 -9.47
C LYS A 191 13.19 8.92 -8.94
N THR A 192 13.72 8.15 -8.01
CA THR A 192 12.98 7.03 -7.40
C THR A 192 11.86 7.57 -6.51
N PRO A 193 10.60 7.14 -6.70
CA PRO A 193 9.50 7.50 -5.81
C PRO A 193 9.75 7.03 -4.38
N VAL A 194 9.47 7.90 -3.42
CA VAL A 194 9.51 7.59 -1.99
C VAL A 194 8.22 8.01 -1.32
N VAL A 195 7.74 7.21 -0.36
CA VAL A 195 6.60 7.54 0.49
C VAL A 195 6.95 7.25 1.94
N THR A 196 6.71 8.23 2.82
CA THR A 196 6.76 8.03 4.27
C THR A 196 5.37 7.80 4.81
N LEU A 197 5.21 6.69 5.53
CA LEU A 197 3.98 6.27 6.19
C LEU A 197 4.06 6.50 7.72
N PRO A 198 2.90 6.54 8.41
CA PRO A 198 2.84 6.70 9.85
C PRO A 198 3.48 5.53 10.61
N GLY A 199 3.95 5.79 11.82
CA GLY A 199 4.55 4.79 12.72
C GLY A 199 3.54 3.85 13.37
N ASP A 200 2.31 4.29 13.62
CA ASP A 200 1.26 3.40 14.13
C ASP A 200 0.97 2.29 13.09
N PRO A 201 1.07 1.00 13.46
CA PRO A 201 0.90 -0.10 12.50
C PRO A 201 -0.45 -0.10 11.77
N ILE A 202 -1.54 0.24 12.47
CA ILE A 202 -2.88 0.25 11.87
C ILE A 202 -2.97 1.36 10.83
N ALA A 203 -2.56 2.58 11.18
CA ALA A 203 -2.51 3.73 10.29
C ALA A 203 -1.57 3.50 9.10
N SER A 204 -0.43 2.86 9.34
CA SER A 204 0.55 2.50 8.31
C SER A 204 -0.05 1.53 7.29
N TYR A 205 -0.74 0.49 7.75
CA TYR A 205 -1.39 -0.47 6.85
C TYR A 205 -2.59 0.12 6.11
N ILE A 206 -3.42 0.93 6.76
CA ILE A 206 -4.51 1.66 6.09
C ILE A 206 -3.93 2.58 5.00
N SER A 207 -2.86 3.32 5.31
CA SER A 207 -2.17 4.17 4.35
C SER A 207 -1.58 3.37 3.19
N PHE A 208 -0.99 2.21 3.47
CA PHE A 208 -0.50 1.29 2.45
C PHE A 208 -1.62 0.88 1.48
N GLU A 209 -2.77 0.46 2.01
CA GLU A 209 -3.91 0.00 1.20
C GLU A 209 -4.52 1.11 0.35
N LEU A 210 -4.55 2.35 0.86
CA LEU A 210 -5.10 3.50 0.16
C LEU A 210 -4.16 4.12 -0.87
N PHE A 211 -2.85 4.03 -0.64
CA PHE A 211 -1.87 4.83 -1.38
C PHE A 211 -0.82 3.97 -2.08
N VAL A 212 -0.05 3.22 -1.31
CA VAL A 212 1.08 2.43 -1.83
C VAL A 212 0.59 1.29 -2.73
N ARG A 213 -0.48 0.59 -2.35
CA ARG A 213 -1.06 -0.47 -3.19
C ARG A 213 -1.44 0.07 -4.57
N PRO A 214 -2.21 1.16 -4.71
CA PRO A 214 -2.44 1.79 -6.01
C PRO A 214 -1.17 2.18 -6.77
N MET A 215 -0.13 2.69 -6.11
CA MET A 215 1.16 3.01 -6.76
C MET A 215 1.79 1.75 -7.37
N ILE A 216 1.91 0.66 -6.59
CA ILE A 216 2.48 -0.61 -7.07
C ILE A 216 1.64 -1.18 -8.22
N ARG A 217 0.29 -1.12 -8.12
CA ARG A 217 -0.61 -1.59 -9.17
C ARG A 217 -0.47 -0.76 -10.46
N THR A 218 -0.20 0.53 -10.33
CA THR A 218 0.07 1.43 -11.46
C THR A 218 1.41 1.11 -12.11
N MET A 219 2.47 0.89 -11.33
CA MET A 219 3.78 0.45 -11.82
C MET A 219 3.71 -0.91 -12.53
N LEU A 220 2.85 -1.81 -12.06
CA LEU A 220 2.53 -3.08 -12.73
C LEU A 220 1.73 -2.91 -14.03
N GLY A 221 1.25 -1.71 -14.36
CA GLY A 221 0.33 -1.46 -15.48
C GLY A 221 -1.03 -2.13 -15.32
N ALA A 222 -1.46 -2.40 -14.08
CA ALA A 222 -2.68 -3.15 -13.84
C ALA A 222 -3.94 -2.33 -14.15
N SER A 223 -4.92 -2.98 -14.79
CA SER A 223 -6.21 -2.36 -15.14
C SER A 223 -7.09 -1.97 -13.94
N THR A 224 -6.80 -2.51 -12.75
CA THR A 224 -7.52 -2.18 -11.51
C THR A 224 -6.51 -1.93 -10.41
N ILE A 225 -6.48 -0.68 -9.93
CA ILE A 225 -5.50 -0.22 -8.93
C ILE A 225 -6.07 -0.20 -7.50
N HIS A 226 -7.39 -0.05 -7.35
CA HIS A 226 -8.07 -0.06 -6.06
C HIS A 226 -8.52 -1.47 -5.66
N ARG A 227 -8.80 -1.67 -4.37
CA ARG A 227 -9.52 -2.85 -3.91
C ARG A 227 -11.01 -2.76 -4.32
N PRO A 228 -11.68 -3.90 -4.54
CA PRO A 228 -13.11 -3.90 -4.78
C PRO A 228 -13.84 -3.30 -3.58
N SER A 229 -14.80 -2.43 -3.87
CA SER A 229 -15.66 -1.82 -2.87
C SER A 229 -17.12 -2.20 -3.15
N ILE A 230 -17.85 -2.55 -2.10
CA ILE A 230 -19.27 -2.93 -2.18
C ILE A 230 -20.11 -2.13 -1.21
N LYS A 231 -21.43 -2.17 -1.36
CA LYS A 231 -22.38 -1.63 -0.39
C LYS A 231 -22.88 -2.75 0.49
N ALA A 232 -22.71 -2.63 1.80
CA ALA A 232 -23.19 -3.59 2.79
C ALA A 232 -24.04 -2.89 3.87
N LYS A 233 -24.93 -3.65 4.51
CA LYS A 233 -25.73 -3.18 5.64
C LYS A 233 -24.89 -3.20 6.92
N LEU A 234 -24.82 -2.08 7.61
CA LEU A 234 -24.10 -1.96 8.87
C LEU A 234 -24.88 -2.65 10.01
N GLU A 235 -24.26 -3.56 10.75
CA GLU A 235 -24.95 -4.30 11.82
C GLU A 235 -24.92 -3.59 13.18
N LYS A 236 -23.91 -2.76 13.44
CA LYS A 236 -23.74 -2.01 14.68
C LYS A 236 -23.39 -0.56 14.38
N ALA A 237 -23.90 0.37 15.18
CA ALA A 237 -23.63 1.78 14.99
C ALA A 237 -22.13 2.10 15.10
N ILE A 238 -21.68 3.11 14.36
CA ILE A 238 -20.31 3.60 14.33
C ILE A 238 -20.33 5.11 14.59
N ALA A 239 -19.38 5.57 15.40
CA ALA A 239 -19.04 6.99 15.51
C ALA A 239 -17.74 7.26 14.75
N SER A 240 -17.62 8.44 14.15
CA SER A 240 -16.44 8.90 13.41
C SER A 240 -16.23 10.38 13.66
N THR A 241 -14.98 10.81 13.58
CA THR A 241 -14.58 12.20 13.81
C THR A 241 -14.96 13.10 12.63
N GLU A 242 -15.56 14.25 12.91
CA GLU A 242 -15.94 15.22 11.87
C GLU A 242 -14.71 15.79 11.14
N GLY A 243 -14.80 15.92 9.81
CA GLY A 243 -13.76 16.56 8.99
C GLY A 243 -12.62 15.64 8.55
N VAL A 244 -12.65 14.36 8.90
CA VAL A 244 -11.69 13.34 8.47
C VAL A 244 -12.39 12.09 7.96
N ARG A 245 -11.76 11.33 7.05
CA ARG A 245 -12.25 9.99 6.71
C ARG A 245 -11.82 8.98 7.77
N SER A 246 -12.71 8.08 8.12
CA SER A 246 -12.38 6.92 8.97
C SER A 246 -12.46 5.63 8.17
N TYR A 247 -11.51 4.73 8.42
CA TYR A 247 -11.49 3.38 7.84
C TYR A 247 -11.62 2.37 8.98
N ILE A 248 -12.87 2.05 9.33
CA ILE A 248 -13.20 1.21 10.47
C ILE A 248 -13.04 -0.25 10.06
N ARG A 249 -12.25 -1.04 10.79
CA ARG A 249 -12.12 -2.48 10.53
C ARG A 249 -13.43 -3.19 10.82
N GLY A 250 -13.81 -4.07 9.92
CA GLY A 250 -15.00 -4.89 10.08
C GLY A 250 -14.83 -6.28 9.47
N VAL A 251 -15.79 -7.13 9.82
CA VAL A 251 -15.97 -8.45 9.24
C VAL A 251 -17.18 -8.39 8.31
N LEU A 252 -16.92 -8.57 7.02
CA LEU A 252 -17.93 -8.67 5.98
C LEU A 252 -18.54 -10.08 5.99
N SER A 253 -19.87 -10.18 5.86
CA SER A 253 -20.57 -11.45 5.73
C SER A 253 -20.13 -12.23 4.47
N GLU A 254 -20.32 -13.55 4.48
CA GLU A 254 -19.96 -14.41 3.34
C GLU A 254 -20.68 -14.02 2.04
N ASP A 255 -21.95 -13.63 2.14
CA ASP A 255 -22.76 -13.15 1.01
C ASP A 255 -22.47 -11.68 0.63
N GLY A 256 -21.66 -10.98 1.42
CA GLY A 256 -21.33 -9.56 1.24
C GLY A 256 -22.47 -8.59 1.53
N SER A 257 -23.58 -9.06 2.12
CA SER A 257 -24.78 -8.24 2.34
C SER A 257 -24.71 -7.38 3.61
N SER A 258 -23.92 -7.78 4.60
CA SER A 258 -23.76 -7.06 5.87
C SER A 258 -22.31 -6.96 6.33
N VAL A 259 -22.03 -6.01 7.22
CA VAL A 259 -20.72 -5.81 7.82
C VAL A 259 -20.86 -5.49 9.31
N VAL A 260 -20.03 -6.15 10.12
CA VAL A 260 -19.94 -5.93 11.56
C VAL A 260 -18.64 -5.18 11.86
N PRO A 261 -18.67 -3.97 12.42
CA PRO A 261 -17.45 -3.32 12.89
C PRO A 261 -16.83 -4.10 14.05
N LEU A 262 -15.51 -4.24 14.05
CA LEU A 262 -14.78 -4.83 15.16
C LEU A 262 -14.82 -3.91 16.39
N ALA A 263 -14.89 -4.50 17.58
CA ALA A 263 -15.15 -3.76 18.81
C ALA A 263 -13.98 -2.84 19.21
N ASN A 264 -12.74 -3.29 19.02
CA ASN A 264 -11.55 -2.50 19.28
C ASN A 264 -10.95 -2.00 17.96
N GLN A 265 -10.68 -0.70 17.86
CA GLN A 265 -10.05 -0.06 16.70
C GLN A 265 -8.62 0.41 17.01
N GLU A 266 -8.02 -0.02 18.11
CA GLU A 266 -6.66 0.34 18.52
C GLU A 266 -5.76 -0.89 18.60
N GLU A 267 -6.32 -2.11 18.54
CA GLU A 267 -5.55 -3.35 18.60
C GLU A 267 -5.14 -3.87 17.22
N LEU A 268 -3.87 -4.24 17.06
CA LEU A 268 -3.36 -4.86 15.85
C LEU A 268 -4.00 -6.22 15.53
N SER A 269 -4.45 -6.97 16.54
CA SER A 269 -5.22 -8.22 16.39
C SER A 269 -6.42 -8.05 15.47
N THR A 270 -7.15 -6.94 15.63
CA THR A 270 -8.33 -6.61 14.82
C THR A 270 -7.97 -6.32 13.38
N LEU A 271 -6.75 -5.86 13.10
CA LEU A 271 -6.29 -5.77 11.74
C LEU A 271 -6.22 -7.17 11.13
N SER A 272 -5.64 -8.15 11.83
CA SER A 272 -5.57 -9.55 11.38
C SER A 272 -6.96 -10.16 11.14
N ASP A 273 -7.92 -9.89 12.02
CA ASP A 273 -9.29 -10.42 11.93
C ASP A 273 -10.13 -9.75 10.83
N ALA A 274 -9.80 -8.52 10.44
CA ALA A 274 -10.59 -7.75 9.50
C ALA A 274 -10.60 -8.36 8.11
N THR A 275 -11.80 -8.55 7.55
CA THR A 275 -12.00 -8.90 6.14
C THR A 275 -12.38 -7.69 5.29
N ALA A 276 -12.50 -6.52 5.92
CA ALA A 276 -13.00 -5.31 5.30
C ALA A 276 -12.61 -4.03 6.07
N PHE A 277 -12.53 -2.91 5.35
CA PHE A 277 -12.63 -1.56 5.92
C PHE A 277 -13.97 -0.93 5.56
N ILE A 278 -14.69 -0.44 6.56
CA ILE A 278 -15.88 0.39 6.39
C ILE A 278 -15.38 1.83 6.20
N ALA A 279 -15.56 2.37 4.99
CA ALA A 279 -15.14 3.72 4.67
C ALA A 279 -16.23 4.72 5.06
N VAL A 280 -15.92 5.57 6.03
CA VAL A 280 -16.79 6.63 6.54
C VAL A 280 -16.32 7.97 5.98
N GLY A 281 -17.24 8.76 5.41
CA GLY A 281 -16.91 10.04 4.78
C GLY A 281 -16.67 11.15 5.80
N GLU A 282 -15.98 12.21 5.38
CA GLU A 282 -15.62 13.37 6.22
C GLU A 282 -16.81 14.09 6.87
N LYS A 283 -18.02 13.93 6.32
CA LYS A 283 -19.27 14.54 6.81
C LYS A 283 -20.10 13.59 7.67
N ASP A 284 -19.75 12.31 7.72
CA ASP A 284 -20.53 11.26 8.36
C ASP A 284 -19.98 11.01 9.77
N THR A 285 -20.57 11.64 10.79
CA THR A 285 -20.08 11.52 12.17
C THR A 285 -20.74 10.39 12.96
N GLN A 286 -21.96 10.00 12.57
CA GLN A 286 -22.70 8.91 13.21
C GLN A 286 -23.45 8.09 12.16
N LEU A 287 -23.15 6.79 12.12
CA LEU A 287 -23.83 5.81 11.29
C LEU A 287 -24.60 4.85 12.18
N LYS A 288 -25.86 4.56 11.81
CA LYS A 288 -26.77 3.70 12.59
C LYS A 288 -26.73 2.28 12.06
N ALA A 289 -27.03 1.33 12.96
CA ALA A 289 -27.32 -0.03 12.53
C ALA A 289 -28.47 -0.02 11.51
N GLY A 290 -28.26 -0.68 10.38
CA GLY A 290 -29.17 -0.71 9.24
C GLY A 290 -28.77 0.18 8.07
N ASP A 291 -27.86 1.14 8.27
CA ASP A 291 -27.40 2.02 7.19
C ASP A 291 -26.61 1.24 6.12
N LYS A 292 -26.68 1.71 4.87
CA LYS A 292 -25.87 1.16 3.78
C LYS A 292 -24.54 1.89 3.69
N VAL A 293 -23.45 1.20 3.99
CA VAL A 293 -22.09 1.74 4.04
C VAL A 293 -21.23 1.23 2.88
N THR A 294 -20.21 1.99 2.49
CA THR A 294 -19.19 1.51 1.54
C THR A 294 -18.18 0.66 2.30
N VAL A 295 -17.92 -0.54 1.79
CA VAL A 295 -16.95 -1.47 2.36
C VAL A 295 -15.88 -1.78 1.34
N VAL A 296 -14.63 -1.48 1.68
CA VAL A 296 -13.43 -1.92 0.95
C VAL A 296 -13.11 -3.34 1.38
N VAL A 297 -13.16 -4.29 0.45
CA VAL A 297 -13.00 -5.72 0.77
C VAL A 297 -11.51 -6.08 0.79
N LEU A 298 -11.04 -6.70 1.88
CA LEU A 298 -9.68 -7.20 2.02
C LEU A 298 -9.59 -8.66 1.55
N GLU A 299 -8.47 -9.05 0.96
CA GLU A 299 -8.23 -10.43 0.47
C GLU A 299 -7.83 -11.37 1.62
N ARG A 300 -8.71 -11.50 2.62
CA ARG A 300 -8.52 -12.40 3.78
C ARG A 300 -9.67 -13.37 3.96
N ARG A 301 -10.34 -13.74 2.86
CA ARG A 301 -11.38 -14.78 2.85
C ARG A 301 -10.75 -16.17 2.96
N TYR A 302 -10.41 -16.56 4.17
CA TYR A 302 -10.28 -17.96 4.57
C TYR A 302 -10.72 -18.12 6.03
N ILE A 303 -12.02 -18.30 6.24
CA ILE A 303 -12.57 -19.59 6.70
C ILE A 303 -13.76 -19.91 5.80
#